data_AF-A0A5Z4HYX8-F1
#
_entry.id   AF-A0A5Z4HYX8-F1
#
_cell.length_a   1.000
_cell.length_b   1.000
_cell.length_c   1.000
_cell.angle_alpha   90.00
_cell.angle_beta   90.00
_cell.angle_gamma   90.00
#
_symmetry.space_group_name_H-M   'P 1'
#
loop_
_entity.id
_entity.type
_entity.pdbx_description
1 polymer ?
#
loop_
_entity_poly.entity_id
_entity_poly.type
_entity_poly.pdbx_seq_one_letter_code
_entity_poly.pdbx_strand_id
1 'polypeptide(L)' 'YLKSFLKPDQRVLKVFTKCDKLNQSEKAKLKNSFKDAILISNLNKMGLDDLEHEVIKQTLGL' A
#
# COMPACT_ATOMS: atom_id res chain seq x y z
N TYR A 1 -3.89 -16.02 6.23
CA TYR A 1 -5.03 -16.28 5.34
C TYR A 1 -4.66 -16.10 3.88
N LEU A 2 -4.53 -14.88 3.32
CA LEU A 2 -4.25 -14.69 1.88
C LEU A 2 -3.05 -15.49 1.33
N LYS A 3 -1.99 -15.62 2.13
CA LYS A 3 -0.78 -16.38 1.75
C LYS A 3 -1.02 -17.88 1.53
N SER A 4 -2.07 -18.48 2.09
CA SER A 4 -2.29 -19.94 2.01
C SER A 4 -2.87 -20.39 0.67
N PHE A 5 -3.36 -19.48 -0.17
CA PHE A 5 -3.94 -19.78 -1.49
C PHE A 5 -3.40 -18.86 -2.59
N LEU A 6 -2.32 -18.12 -2.30
CA LEU A 6 -1.70 -17.24 -3.28
C LEU A 6 -0.99 -18.07 -4.34
N LYS A 7 -1.33 -17.85 -5.62
CA LYS A 7 -0.65 -18.50 -6.73
C LYS A 7 0.73 -17.86 -6.99
N PRO A 8 1.67 -18.57 -7.65
CA PRO A 8 3.02 -18.05 -7.91
C PRO A 8 3.07 -16.73 -8.71
N ASP A 9 2.07 -16.51 -9.56
CA ASP A 9 1.89 -15.34 -10.43
C ASP A 9 1.15 -14.18 -9.73
N GLN A 10 0.66 -14.38 -8.51
CA GLN A 10 -0.06 -13.36 -7.76
C GLN A 10 0.85 -12.66 -6.75
N ARG A 11 0.52 -11.40 -6.46
CA ARG A 11 1.17 -10.60 -5.42
C ARG A 11 0.11 -9.96 -4.54
N VAL A 12 0.46 -9.74 -3.27
CA VAL A 12 -0.40 -9.07 -2.30
C VAL A 12 0.23 -7.74 -1.93
N LEU A 13 -0.40 -6.66 -2.37
CA LEU A 13 -0.03 -5.31 -1.97
C LEU A 13 -0.94 -4.84 -0.84
N LYS A 14 -0.36 -4.32 0.23
CA LYS A 14 -1.11 -3.77 1.35
C LYS A 14 -1.25 -2.26 1.19
N VAL A 15 -2.48 -1.79 1.08
CA VAL A 15 -2.79 -0.36 0.88
C VAL A 15 -3.76 0.10 1.96
N PHE A 16 -3.41 1.17 2.67
CA PHE A 16 -4.31 1.82 3.62
C PHE A 16 -4.87 3.10 3.00
N THR A 17 -6.18 3.09 2.73
CA THR A 17 -6.90 4.25 2.19
C THR A 17 -7.30 5.24 3.27
N LYS A 18 -7.68 6.45 2.86
CA LYS A 18 -8.17 7.53 3.74
C LYS A 18 -7.14 7.93 4.80
N CYS A 19 -5.85 7.91 4.45
CA CYS A 19 -4.78 8.29 5.39
C CYS A 19 -4.84 9.76 5.81
N ASP A 20 -5.65 10.59 5.12
CA ASP A 20 -6.00 11.95 5.53
C ASP A 20 -6.73 12.01 6.88
N LYS A 21 -7.36 10.92 7.33
CA LYS A 21 -8.01 10.84 8.64
C LYS A 21 -7.04 10.58 9.79
N LEU A 22 -5.78 10.32 9.48
CA LEU A 22 -4.76 9.99 10.46
C LEU A 22 -3.82 11.17 10.71
N ASN A 23 -3.44 11.34 11.96
CA ASN A 23 -2.36 12.24 12.32
C ASN A 23 -0.98 11.60 12.03
N GLN A 24 0.10 12.38 12.17
CA GLN A 24 1.46 11.92 11.85
C GLN A 24 1.93 10.75 12.73
N SER A 25 1.53 10.73 14.01
CA SER A 25 1.88 9.62 14.93
C SER A 25 1.19 8.32 14.52
N GLU A 26 -0.09 8.38 14.13
CA GLU A 26 -0.84 7.22 13.65
C GLU A 26 -0.30 6.69 12.33
N LYS A 27 0.05 7.58 11.40
CA LYS A 27 0.73 7.18 10.16
C LYS A 27 2.08 6.50 10.44
N ALA A 28 2.87 7.04 11.38
CA ALA A 28 4.14 6.43 11.77
C ALA A 28 3.94 5.05 12.41
N LYS A 29 2.94 4.89 13.29
CA LYS A 29 2.58 3.59 13.87
C LYS A 29 2.20 2.58 12.77
N LEU A 30 1.36 2.98 11.81
CA LEU A 30 1.00 2.10 10.68
C LEU A 30 2.22 1.69 9.85
N LYS A 31 3.10 2.63 9.50
CA LYS A 31 4.32 2.32 8.74
C LYS A 31 5.26 1.41 9.52
N ASN A 32 5.35 1.56 10.85
CA ASN A 32 6.17 0.67 11.68
C ASN A 32 5.58 -0.74 11.78
N SER A 33 4.25 -0.87 11.91
CA SER A 33 3.56 -2.17 11.96
C SER A 33 3.49 -2.86 10.59
N PHE A 34 3.46 -2.08 9.51
CA PHE A 34 3.31 -2.54 8.14
C PHE A 34 4.29 -1.83 7.21
N LYS A 35 5.56 -2.23 7.28
CA LYS A 35 6.67 -1.57 6.56
C LYS A 35 6.45 -1.47 5.05
N ASP A 36 5.84 -2.48 4.45
CA ASP A 36 5.61 -2.54 3.00
C ASP A 36 4.24 -1.98 2.57
N ALA A 37 3.52 -1.33 3.50
CA ALA A 37 2.20 -0.79 3.19
C ALA A 37 2.27 0.60 2.59
N ILE A 38 1.46 0.83 1.55
CA ILE A 38 1.28 2.13 0.93
C ILE A 38 0.13 2.85 1.61
N LEU A 39 0.35 4.10 2.04
CA LEU A 39 -0.69 4.97 2.58
C LEU A 39 -1.21 5.87 1.48
N ILE A 40 -2.52 5.85 1.23
CA ILE A 40 -3.14 6.69 0.20
C ILE A 40 -4.29 7.54 0.73
N SER A 41 -4.49 8.69 0.11
CA SER A 41 -5.71 9.49 0.27
C SER A 41 -6.15 10.01 -1.09
N ASN A 42 -7.36 9.64 -1.51
CA ASN A 42 -7.96 10.21 -2.72
C ASN A 42 -8.33 11.69 -2.53
N LEU A 43 -8.73 12.09 -1.32
CA LEU A 43 -9.10 13.48 -1.02
C LEU A 43 -7.90 14.42 -1.18
N ASN A 44 -6.75 14.00 -0.65
CA ASN A 44 -5.52 14.81 -0.70
C ASN A 44 -4.61 14.45 -1.88
N LYS A 45 -5.03 13.54 -2.76
CA LYS A 45 -4.23 12.99 -3.88
C LYS A 45 -2.83 12.53 -3.43
N MET A 46 -2.75 11.93 -2.24
CA MET A 46 -1.50 11.48 -1.64
C MET A 46 -1.28 9.99 -1.90
N GLY A 47 -0.07 9.62 -2.30
CA GLY A 47 0.37 8.22 -2.45
C GLY A 47 -0.26 7.45 -3.62
N LEU A 48 -1.01 8.14 -4.50
CA LEU A 48 -1.61 7.52 -5.68
C LEU A 48 -0.55 7.16 -6.72
N ASP A 49 0.41 8.05 -6.98
CA ASP A 49 1.52 7.81 -7.90
C ASP A 49 2.43 6.67 -7.41
N ASP A 50 2.71 6.63 -6.10
CA ASP A 50 3.46 5.54 -5.46
C ASP A 50 2.73 4.19 -5.64
N LEU A 51 1.41 4.19 -5.49
CA LEU A 51 0.59 3.00 -5.68
C LEU A 51 0.58 2.55 -7.14
N GLU A 52 0.42 3.48 -8.08
CA GLU A 52 0.47 3.19 -9.52
C GLU A 52 1.82 2.58 -9.90
N HIS A 53 2.92 3.21 -9.47
CA HIS A 53 4.27 2.71 -9.72
C HIS A 53 4.47 1.30 -9.16
N GLU A 54 4.05 1.04 -7.93
CA GLU A 54 4.21 -0.28 -7.31
C GLU A 54 3.37 -1.35 -8.01
N VAL A 55 2.15 -1.01 -8.46
CA VAL A 55 1.31 -1.93 -9.24
C VAL A 55 1.99 -2.29 -10.56
N ILE A 56 2.49 -1.29 -11.31
CA ILE A 56 3.18 -1.51 -12.58
C ILE A 56 4.42 -2.36 -12.37
N LYS A 57 5.24 -2.01 -11.39
CA LYS A 57 6.47 -2.73 -11.04
C LYS A 57 6.21 -4.19 -10.68
N GLN A 58 5.22 -4.46 -9.84
CA GLN A 58 4.93 -5.84 -9.41
C GLN A 58 4.27 -6.69 -10.50
N THR A 59 3.57 -6.08 -11.45
CA THR A 59 2.89 -6.79 -12.54
C THR A 59 3.79 -7.00 -13.75
N LEU A 60 4.61 -6.01 -14.11
CA LEU A 60 5.42 -6.01 -15.33
C LEU A 60 6.92 -6.22 -15.08
N GLY A 61 7.40 -6.08 -13.83
CA GLY A 61 8.82 -6.20 -13.50
C GLY A 61 9.69 -5.03 -13.96
N LEU A 62 9.09 -3.87 -14.21
CA LEU A 62 9.73 -2.62 -14.65
C LEU A 62 10.29 -1.80 -13.49
#